data_AF-A0AAV9IJ42-F1
#
_entry.id   AF-A0AAV9IJ42-F1
#
_cell.length_a   1.000
_cell.length_b   1.000
_cell.length_c   1.000
_cell.angle_alpha   90.00
_cell.angle_beta   90.00
_cell.angle_gamma   90.00
#
_symmetry.space_group_name_H-M   'P 1'
#
loop_
_entity.id
_entity.type
_entity.pdbx_description
1 polymer ?
#
loop_
_entity_poly.entity_id
_entity_poly.type
_entity_poly.pdbx_seq_one_letter_code
_entity_poly.pdbx_strand_id
1 'polypeptide(L)'
;MAHYQHYRASTAGIALGEALSELKEQNLFTEAEEDVIWRKFDRAMTEALASNVVDTHLTLKGSLHHYRFCDNVWQFFVKDAQVKFDKRSDFTPAGYLKVVACDYVKPTNPKSS
;
A
#
# COMPACT_ATOMS: atom_id res chain seq x y z
N MET A 1 -0.54 14.22 -10.25
CA MET A 1 -0.60 13.76 -8.85
C MET A 1 0.30 12.54 -8.74
N ALA A 2 1.21 12.50 -7.77
CA ALA A 2 2.04 11.32 -7.53
C ALA A 2 1.18 10.29 -6.78
N HIS A 3 0.95 9.13 -7.40
CA HIS A 3 0.27 8.01 -6.74
C HIS A 3 1.29 7.17 -5.97
N TYR A 4 0.88 6.61 -4.83
CA TYR A 4 1.81 5.89 -3.95
C TYR A 4 2.21 4.55 -4.55
N GLN A 5 3.46 4.43 -5.00
CA GLN A 5 3.99 3.21 -5.60
C GLN A 5 4.29 2.10 -4.57
N HIS A 6 4.33 2.41 -3.26
CA HIS A 6 4.62 1.39 -2.25
C HIS A 6 3.54 0.30 -2.19
N TYR A 7 2.33 0.55 -2.68
CA TYR A 7 1.28 -0.48 -2.80
C TYR A 7 1.60 -1.57 -3.83
N ARG A 8 2.59 -1.38 -4.71
CA ARG A 8 3.08 -2.46 -5.59
C ARG A 8 3.71 -3.62 -4.82
N ALA A 9 4.16 -3.39 -3.58
CA ALA A 9 4.64 -4.43 -2.67
C ALA A 9 3.51 -5.17 -1.93
N SER A 10 2.24 -4.80 -2.14
CA SER A 10 1.10 -5.57 -1.64
C SER A 10 0.96 -6.89 -2.39
N THR A 11 0.21 -7.85 -1.83
CA THR A 11 -0.08 -9.13 -2.51
C THR A 11 -0.68 -8.92 -3.90
N ALA A 12 -1.58 -7.95 -4.06
CA ALA A 12 -2.17 -7.61 -5.36
C ALA A 12 -1.14 -7.04 -6.34
N GLY A 13 -0.23 -6.19 -5.84
CA GLY A 13 0.85 -5.63 -6.65
C GLY A 13 1.87 -6.70 -7.07
N ILE A 14 2.27 -7.59 -6.15
CA ILE A 14 3.19 -8.70 -6.45
C ILE A 14 2.59 -9.61 -7.51
N ALA A 15 1.34 -10.03 -7.34
CA ALA A 15 0.66 -10.90 -8.31
C ALA A 15 0.52 -10.22 -9.70
N LEU A 16 0.26 -8.91 -9.73
CA LEU A 16 0.26 -8.16 -10.98
C LEU A 16 1.65 -8.13 -11.64
N GLY A 17 2.71 -7.89 -10.86
CA GLY A 17 4.08 -7.87 -11.36
C GLY A 17 4.53 -9.22 -11.91
N GLU A 18 4.15 -10.32 -11.26
CA GLU A 18 4.39 -11.68 -11.74
C GLU A 18 3.69 -11.92 -13.09
N ALA A 19 2.39 -11.60 -13.18
CA ALA A 19 1.63 -11.75 -14.42
C ALA A 19 2.18 -10.89 -15.58
N LEU A 20 2.60 -9.65 -15.30
CA LEU A 20 3.22 -8.78 -16.30
C LEU A 20 4.57 -9.31 -16.79
N SER A 21 5.35 -9.93 -15.89
CA SER A 21 6.63 -10.54 -16.23
C SER A 21 6.45 -11.73 -17.17
N GLU A 22 5.47 -12.59 -16.91
CA GLU A 22 5.13 -13.72 -17.79
C GLU A 22 4.70 -13.25 -19.19
N LEU A 23 3.89 -12.20 -19.29
CA LEU A 23 3.47 -11.63 -20.59
C LEU A 23 4.64 -11.05 -21.38
N LYS A 24 5.61 -10.45 -20.70
CA LYS A 24 6.84 -9.94 -21.32
C LYS A 24 7.73 -11.08 -21.82
N GLU A 25 7.87 -12.14 -21.05
CA GLU A 25 8.64 -13.33 -21.46
C GLU A 25 8.06 -13.96 -22.74
N GLN A 26 6.74 -13.88 -22.92
CA GLN A 26 6.04 -14.33 -24.12
C GLN A 26 6.11 -13.33 -25.29
N ASN A 27 6.81 -12.19 -25.15
CA ASN A 27 6.84 -11.07 -26.10
C ASN A 27 5.44 -10.52 -26.46
N LEU A 28 4.46 -10.67 -25.55
CA LEU A 28 3.12 -10.13 -25.71
C LEU A 28 2.99 -8.70 -25.17
N PHE A 29 4.05 -8.19 -24.55
CA PHE A 29 4.05 -6.93 -23.82
C PHE A 29 5.38 -6.20 -23.93
N THR A 30 5.33 -4.87 -23.98
CA THR A 30 6.50 -3.99 -23.96
C THR A 30 6.69 -3.32 -22.60
N GLU A 31 7.90 -2.85 -22.33
CA GLU A 31 8.22 -2.10 -21.10
C GLU A 31 7.38 -0.81 -20.98
N ALA A 32 7.11 -0.14 -22.10
CA ALA A 32 6.28 1.07 -22.13
C ALA A 32 4.82 0.78 -21.74
N GLU A 33 4.27 -0.37 -22.12
CA GLU A 33 2.91 -0.77 -21.75
C GLU A 33 2.83 -1.19 -20.27
N GLU A 34 3.89 -1.81 -19.74
CA GLU A 34 4.02 -2.17 -18.32
C GLU A 34 3.90 -0.93 -17.44
N ASP A 35 4.64 0.11 -17.79
CA ASP A 35 4.59 1.41 -17.11
C ASP A 35 3.18 2.01 -17.09
N VAL A 36 2.43 1.86 -18.17
CA VAL A 36 1.05 2.36 -18.26
C VAL A 36 0.15 1.57 -17.31
N ILE A 37 0.27 0.25 -17.24
CA ILE A 37 -0.50 -0.60 -16.32
C ILE A 37 -0.15 -0.24 -14.87
N TRP A 38 1.12 -0.12 -14.55
CA TRP A 38 1.57 0.25 -13.21
C TRP A 38 1.01 1.60 -12.74
N ARG A 39 1.01 2.61 -13.62
CA ARG A 39 0.40 3.92 -13.30
C ARG A 39 -1.11 3.80 -13.06
N LYS A 40 -1.81 2.96 -13.81
CA LYS A 40 -3.24 2.68 -13.59
C LYS A 40 -3.48 1.96 -12.27
N PHE A 41 -2.64 0.99 -11.92
CA PHE A 41 -2.68 0.29 -10.64
C PHE A 41 -2.46 1.25 -9.46
N ASP A 42 -1.42 2.08 -9.51
CA ASP A 42 -1.10 3.03 -8.43
C ASP A 42 -2.29 3.99 -8.18
N ARG A 43 -2.92 4.45 -9.25
CA ARG A 43 -4.13 5.29 -9.18
C ARG A 43 -5.30 4.53 -8.56
N ALA A 44 -5.64 3.37 -9.11
CA ALA A 44 -6.79 2.58 -8.67
C ALA A 44 -6.68 2.18 -7.19
N MET A 45 -5.49 1.78 -6.73
CA MET A 45 -5.24 1.45 -5.33
C MET A 45 -5.44 2.66 -4.42
N THR A 46 -4.90 3.82 -4.80
CA THR A 46 -5.05 5.05 -4.01
C THR A 46 -6.52 5.46 -3.89
N GLU A 47 -7.28 5.40 -5.00
CA GLU A 47 -8.70 5.74 -5.03
C GLU A 47 -9.55 4.74 -4.23
N ALA A 48 -9.30 3.44 -4.36
CA ALA A 48 -10.02 2.40 -3.64
C ALA A 48 -9.82 2.51 -2.13
N LEU A 49 -8.57 2.73 -1.67
CA LEU A 49 -8.25 2.88 -0.25
C LEU A 49 -8.78 4.20 0.35
N ALA A 50 -8.88 5.26 -0.46
CA ALA A 50 -9.47 6.53 -0.03
C ALA A 50 -11.01 6.50 0.00
N SER A 51 -11.63 5.52 -0.66
CA SER A 51 -13.09 5.36 -0.67
C SER A 51 -13.60 4.71 0.62
N ASN A 52 -14.88 4.93 0.94
CA ASN A 52 -15.55 4.30 2.09
C ASN A 52 -15.79 2.79 1.93
N VAL A 53 -15.23 2.16 0.90
CA VAL A 53 -15.39 0.72 0.62
C VAL A 53 -14.52 -0.13 1.54
N VAL A 54 -13.41 0.43 2.04
CA VAL A 54 -12.46 -0.26 2.92
C VAL A 54 -12.69 0.19 4.37
N ASP A 55 -12.62 -0.75 5.32
CA ASP A 55 -12.64 -0.41 6.73
C ASP A 55 -11.35 0.33 7.09
N THR A 56 -11.46 1.63 7.39
CA THR A 56 -10.31 2.53 7.53
C THR A 56 -9.75 2.56 8.95
N HIS A 57 -10.44 1.94 9.91
CA HIS A 57 -10.06 2.03 11.31
C HIS A 57 -9.66 0.66 11.86
N LEU A 58 -8.43 0.62 12.38
CA LEU A 58 -7.86 -0.53 13.05
C LEU A 58 -7.06 -0.06 14.25
N THR A 59 -7.03 -0.88 15.29
CA THR A 59 -6.14 -0.68 16.45
C THR A 59 -5.00 -1.67 16.40
N LEU A 60 -3.77 -1.18 16.39
CA LEU A 60 -2.54 -1.97 16.51
C LEU A 60 -1.98 -1.84 17.93
N LYS A 61 -1.65 -2.97 18.55
CA LYS A 61 -0.91 -3.05 19.82
C LYS A 61 0.33 -3.92 19.63
N GLY A 62 1.38 -3.67 20.42
CA GLY A 62 2.60 -4.48 20.41
C GLY A 62 3.78 -3.71 20.99
N SER A 63 4.95 -4.34 21.01
CA SER A 63 6.21 -3.73 21.46
C SER A 63 6.98 -3.19 20.27
N LEU A 64 7.28 -1.89 20.25
CA LEU A 64 8.10 -1.30 19.20
C LEU A 64 9.54 -1.79 19.34
N HIS A 65 10.05 -2.47 18.31
CA HIS A 65 11.42 -2.97 18.28
C HIS A 65 12.40 -1.87 17.85
N HIS A 66 12.14 -1.25 16.70
CA HIS A 66 12.85 -0.08 16.20
C HIS A 66 12.00 0.64 15.16
N TYR A 67 12.41 1.86 14.80
CA TYR A 67 11.76 2.67 13.78
C TYR A 67 12.80 3.34 12.88
N ARG A 68 12.37 3.74 11.68
CA ARG A 68 13.15 4.54 10.74
C ARG A 68 12.25 5.60 10.13
N PHE A 69 12.79 6.81 9.98
CA PHE A 69 12.20 7.86 9.17
C PHE A 69 13.24 8.33 8.14
N CYS A 70 12.89 8.27 6.87
CA CYS A 70 13.74 8.68 5.74
C CYS A 70 12.82 9.03 4.56
N ASP A 71 13.12 10.11 3.83
CA ASP A 71 12.38 10.51 2.63
C ASP A 71 10.86 10.64 2.83
N ASN A 72 10.44 11.17 3.99
CA ASN A 72 9.03 11.30 4.37
C ASN A 72 8.26 9.97 4.43
N VAL A 73 8.99 8.87 4.69
CA VAL A 73 8.43 7.54 4.93
C VAL A 73 8.82 7.06 6.32
N TRP A 74 7.81 6.77 7.11
CA TRP A 74 7.94 6.09 8.38
C TRP A 74 7.95 4.57 8.18
N GLN A 75 8.85 3.90 8.88
CA GLN A 75 8.88 2.45 9.01
C GLN A 75 8.92 2.08 10.49
N PHE A 76 7.96 1.30 10.95
CA PHE A 76 7.92 0.77 12.31
C PHE A 76 8.02 -0.75 12.28
N PHE A 77 8.80 -1.31 13.18
CA PHE A 77 8.95 -2.75 13.34
C PHE A 77 8.42 -3.13 14.72
N VAL A 78 7.31 -3.85 14.77
CA VAL A 78 6.54 -4.15 15.99
C VAL A 78 6.61 -5.65 16.28
N LYS A 79 7.03 -6.00 17.50
CA LYS A 79 7.02 -7.37 18.05
C LYS A 79 5.75 -7.62 18.84
N ASP A 80 5.35 -8.89 18.90
CA ASP A 80 4.15 -9.36 19.62
C ASP A 80 2.91 -8.53 19.25
N ALA A 81 2.81 -8.22 17.95
CA ALA A 81 1.78 -7.37 17.40
C ALA A 81 0.40 -8.05 17.51
N GLN A 82 -0.60 -7.24 17.81
CA GLN A 82 -2.00 -7.63 17.85
C GLN A 82 -2.83 -6.57 17.13
N VAL A 83 -3.71 -7.01 16.22
CA VAL A 83 -4.53 -6.13 15.39
C VAL A 83 -6.00 -6.36 15.69
N LYS A 84 -6.74 -5.27 15.93
CA LYS A 84 -8.19 -5.28 16.03
C LYS A 84 -8.78 -4.44 14.92
N PHE A 85 -9.68 -5.02 14.13
CA PHE A 85 -10.48 -4.31 13.14
C PHE A 85 -11.79 -3.87 13.78
N ASP A 86 -12.32 -2.70 13.43
CA ASP A 86 -13.52 -2.14 14.09
C ASP A 86 -14.74 -3.07 14.03
N LYS A 87 -14.89 -3.84 12.94
CA LYS A 87 -15.97 -4.83 12.79
C LYS A 87 -15.75 -6.13 13.59
N ARG A 88 -14.61 -6.28 14.27
CA ARG A 88 -14.29 -7.45 15.10
C ARG A 88 -14.16 -7.04 16.57
N SER A 89 -14.69 -7.88 17.46
CA SER A 89 -14.60 -7.67 18.92
C SER A 89 -13.15 -7.76 19.42
N ASP A 90 -12.39 -8.71 18.86
CA ASP A 90 -11.17 -9.20 19.48
C ASP A 90 -9.90 -8.87 18.69
N PHE A 91 -8.79 -8.78 19.45
CA PHE A 91 -7.45 -8.64 18.89
C PHE A 91 -7.01 -9.97 18.28
N THR A 92 -6.55 -9.91 17.04
CA THR A 92 -5.94 -11.04 16.33
C THR A 92 -4.42 -10.94 16.45
N PRO A 93 -3.71 -11.98 16.94
CA PRO A 93 -2.26 -12.01 16.95
C PRO A 93 -1.68 -11.91 15.54
N ALA A 94 -0.68 -11.05 15.36
CA ALA A 94 0.02 -10.81 14.10
C ALA A 94 1.55 -11.07 14.19
N GLY A 95 2.07 -11.33 15.39
CA GLY A 95 3.48 -11.69 15.59
C GLY A 95 4.42 -10.51 15.31
N TYR A 96 5.27 -10.63 14.28
CA TYR A 96 6.16 -9.54 13.86
C TYR A 96 5.55 -8.75 12.70
N LEU A 97 5.31 -7.45 12.91
CA LEU A 97 4.68 -6.59 11.94
C LEU A 97 5.62 -5.45 11.51
N LYS A 98 5.74 -5.25 10.19
CA LYS A 98 6.36 -4.06 9.61
C LYS A 98 5.27 -3.11 9.11
N VAL A 99 5.23 -1.90 9.64
CA VAL A 99 4.33 -0.83 9.19
C VAL A 99 5.15 0.15 8.35
N VAL A 100 4.69 0.43 7.13
CA VAL A 100 5.25 1.45 6.24
C VAL A 100 4.18 2.50 6.02
N ALA A 101 4.48 3.75 6.38
CA ALA A 101 3.55 4.87 6.26
C ALA A 101 4.22 6.03 5.50
N CYS A 102 3.62 6.41 4.38
CA CYS A 102 4.00 7.60 3.64
C CYS A 102 3.12 8.77 4.09
N ASP A 103 3.67 9.99 4.06
CA ASP A 103 2.88 11.20 4.31
C ASP A 103 1.71 11.31 3.32
N TYR A 104 0.53 11.57 3.86
CA TYR A 104 -0.67 11.79 3.05
C TYR A 104 -0.72 13.25 2.56
N VAL A 105 -0.42 13.44 1.27
CA VAL A 105 -0.73 14.70 0.59
C VAL A 105 -2.17 14.63 0.09
N LYS A 106 -3.07 15.45 0.68
CA LYS A 106 -4.44 15.61 0.14
C LYS A 106 -4.33 15.97 -1.34
N PRO A 107 -5.02 15.27 -2.25
CA PRO A 107 -5.09 15.69 -3.64
C PRO A 107 -5.75 17.06 -3.70
N THR A 108 -4.97 18.11 -3.98
CA THR A 108 -5.53 19.43 -4.24
C THR A 108 -6.13 19.38 -5.65
N ASN A 109 -7.44 19.60 -5.76
CA ASN A 109 -8.02 19.88 -7.08
C ASN A 109 -7.30 21.10 -7.65
N PRO A 110 -6.81 21.06 -8.91
CA PRO A 110 -6.33 22.27 -9.55
C PRO A 110 -7.48 23.28 -9.54
N LYS A 111 -7.28 24.40 -8.85
CA LYS A 111 -8.24 25.51 -8.88
C LYS A 111 -8.35 25.94 -10.34
N SER A 112 -9.54 25.84 -10.91
CA SER A 112 -9.91 26.58 -12.11
C SER A 112 -9.88 28.06 -11.77
N SER A 113 -8.82 28.76 -12.17
CA SER A 113 -8.78 30.22 -12.24
C SER A 113 -7.94 30.62 -13.44
#